data_AF-A0A4Z0PTI2-F1
#
_entry.id   AF-A0A4Z0PTI2-F1
#
_cell.length_a   1.000
_cell.length_b   1.000
_cell.length_c   1.000
_cell.angle_alpha   90.00
_cell.angle_beta   90.00
_cell.angle_gamma   90.00
#
_symmetry.space_group_name_H-M   'P 1'
#
loop_
_entity.id
_entity.type
_entity.pdbx_description
1 polymer ?
#
loop_
_entity_poly.entity_id
_entity_poly.type
_entity_poly.pdbx_seq_one_letter_code
_entity_poly.pdbx_strand_id
1 'polypeptide(L)'
;MSDYQEIREENVLSQIWLKPTRTLAYILHNQPDKYVLPLLVLGGITRAIDRAGLKDMGDKMPTATILLMAVIGGGLFGWVSYFIYAWLLSATGRWLQGSASSANFRTVIAWALVPSVVSLLLVIPETVIFGDDLFKSEPVNDSTFNNVMWLVFGLLQMTLGIWTLVILIKGTALLQNFTIGKSLLNLLLPALVIFVPVLIIALVAKAFS
;
A
#
# COMPACT_ATOMS: atom_id res chain seq x y z
N MET A 1 29.40 -16.93 1.32
CA MET A 1 29.41 -16.68 -0.13
C MET A 1 28.37 -17.62 -0.77
N SER A 2 27.07 -17.28 -0.79
CA SER A 2 26.06 -18.03 -1.62
C SER A 2 24.59 -17.53 -1.58
N ASP A 3 24.12 -16.65 -0.69
CA ASP A 3 22.66 -16.52 -0.49
C ASP A 3 21.87 -15.71 -1.55
N TYR A 4 22.57 -15.03 -2.47
CA TYR A 4 21.95 -14.21 -3.53
C TYR A 4 22.19 -14.72 -4.96
N GLN A 5 22.76 -15.93 -5.16
CA GLN A 5 23.20 -16.37 -6.50
C GLN A 5 22.11 -16.33 -7.59
N GLU A 6 20.84 -16.37 -7.20
CA GLU A 6 19.69 -16.29 -8.11
C GLU A 6 19.07 -14.88 -8.24
N ILE A 7 19.34 -13.96 -7.30
CA ILE A 7 18.78 -12.61 -7.31
C ILE A 7 19.80 -11.66 -7.91
N ARG A 8 19.42 -11.06 -9.03
CA ARG A 8 20.23 -10.12 -9.78
C ARG A 8 19.44 -8.86 -10.01
N GLU A 9 20.14 -7.79 -10.34
CA GLU A 9 19.53 -6.47 -10.51
C GLU A 9 18.39 -6.47 -11.55
N GLU A 10 18.53 -7.24 -12.62
CA GLU A 10 17.57 -7.37 -13.70
C GLU A 10 16.27 -8.10 -13.30
N ASN A 11 16.29 -8.91 -12.24
CA ASN A 11 15.15 -9.76 -11.87
C ASN A 11 14.51 -9.40 -10.53
N VAL A 12 14.96 -8.34 -9.85
CA VAL A 12 14.40 -7.93 -8.55
C VAL A 12 12.88 -7.72 -8.57
N LEU A 13 12.35 -7.17 -9.66
CA LEU A 13 10.91 -6.89 -9.81
C LEU A 13 10.07 -8.16 -9.96
N SER A 14 10.61 -9.27 -10.47
CA SER A 14 9.91 -10.56 -10.52
C SER A 14 10.17 -11.39 -9.27
N GLN A 15 11.38 -11.32 -8.70
CA GLN A 15 11.76 -12.07 -7.51
C GLN A 15 11.13 -11.53 -6.22
N ILE A 16 10.72 -10.26 -6.17
CA ILE A 16 10.02 -9.72 -4.99
C ILE A 16 8.69 -10.46 -4.74
N TRP A 17 8.07 -10.99 -5.80
CA TRP A 17 6.87 -11.80 -5.70
C TRP A 17 7.19 -13.16 -5.11
N LEU A 18 8.12 -13.90 -5.69
CA LEU A 18 8.35 -15.30 -5.35
C LEU A 18 9.19 -15.49 -4.09
N LYS A 19 10.19 -14.61 -3.87
CA LYS A 19 11.19 -14.73 -2.81
C LYS A 19 11.34 -13.42 -2.02
N PRO A 20 10.25 -12.87 -1.44
CA PRO A 20 10.22 -11.52 -0.89
C PRO A 20 11.31 -11.24 0.15
N THR A 21 11.52 -12.15 1.11
CA THR A 21 12.53 -11.96 2.16
C THR A 21 13.94 -11.86 1.59
N ARG A 22 14.30 -12.75 0.65
CA ARG A 22 15.64 -12.74 0.01
C ARG A 22 15.83 -11.53 -0.88
N THR A 23 14.79 -11.14 -1.63
CA THR A 23 14.83 -9.97 -2.51
C THR A 23 14.97 -8.68 -1.71
N LEU A 24 14.22 -8.53 -0.61
CA LEU A 24 14.35 -7.37 0.27
C LEU A 24 15.73 -7.31 0.93
N ALA A 25 16.27 -8.43 1.41
CA ALA A 25 17.63 -8.49 1.96
C ALA A 25 18.69 -8.06 0.93
N TYR A 26 18.56 -8.54 -0.31
CA TYR A 26 19.42 -8.13 -1.42
C TYR A 26 19.35 -6.62 -1.68
N ILE A 27 18.13 -6.06 -1.80
CA ILE A 27 17.92 -4.63 -2.08
C ILE A 27 18.50 -3.77 -0.95
N LEU A 28 18.20 -4.11 0.31
CA LEU A 28 18.69 -3.38 1.47
C LEU A 28 20.22 -3.34 1.55
N HIS A 29 20.88 -4.42 1.16
CA HIS A 29 22.34 -4.52 1.19
C HIS A 29 23.02 -3.80 0.02
N ASN A 30 22.45 -3.91 -1.19
CA ASN A 30 23.16 -3.50 -2.41
C ASN A 30 22.65 -2.16 -2.97
N GLN A 31 21.35 -1.89 -2.91
CA GLN A 31 20.71 -0.77 -3.61
C GLN A 31 19.48 -0.23 -2.84
N PRO A 32 19.62 0.23 -1.58
CA PRO A 32 18.50 0.53 -0.69
C PRO A 32 17.60 1.67 -1.17
N ASP A 33 18.13 2.62 -1.95
CA ASP A 33 17.37 3.77 -2.45
C ASP A 33 16.75 3.53 -3.83
N LYS A 34 17.07 2.41 -4.48
CA LYS A 34 16.61 2.13 -5.83
C LYS A 34 15.09 2.00 -5.89
N TYR A 35 14.50 2.77 -6.80
CA TYR A 35 13.05 2.86 -7.05
C TYR A 35 12.18 3.27 -5.86
N VAL A 36 12.76 3.66 -4.72
CA VAL A 36 11.99 3.99 -3.52
C VAL A 36 11.00 5.11 -3.82
N LEU A 37 11.47 6.26 -4.31
CA LEU A 37 10.59 7.40 -4.59
C LEU A 37 9.53 7.08 -5.67
N PRO A 38 9.87 6.53 -6.85
CA PRO A 38 8.86 6.14 -7.85
C PRO A 38 7.80 5.17 -7.31
N LEU A 39 8.19 4.13 -6.56
CA LEU A 39 7.24 3.16 -6.01
C LEU A 39 6.33 3.78 -4.95
N LEU A 40 6.84 4.69 -4.11
CA LEU A 40 6.02 5.41 -3.14
C LEU A 40 5.05 6.39 -3.80
N VAL A 41 5.46 7.05 -4.88
CA VAL A 41 4.59 7.91 -5.70
C VAL A 41 3.47 7.09 -6.33
N LEU A 42 3.80 5.99 -7.00
CA LEU A 42 2.82 5.08 -7.60
C LEU A 42 1.88 4.48 -6.56
N GLY A 43 2.39 4.04 -5.41
CA GLY A 43 1.55 3.58 -4.30
C GLY A 43 0.63 4.67 -3.74
N GLY A 44 1.09 5.93 -3.76
CA GLY A 44 0.27 7.10 -3.44
C GLY A 44 -0.92 7.28 -4.40
N ILE A 45 -0.68 7.08 -5.69
CA ILE A 45 -1.72 7.09 -6.73
C ILE A 45 -2.69 5.92 -6.52
N THR A 46 -2.19 4.69 -6.34
CA THR A 46 -3.02 3.51 -6.06
C THR A 46 -3.96 3.77 -4.87
N ARG A 47 -3.41 4.25 -3.74
CA ARG A 47 -4.23 4.59 -2.56
C ARG A 47 -5.26 5.69 -2.81
N ALA A 48 -4.94 6.66 -3.66
CA ALA A 48 -5.88 7.73 -3.99
C ALA A 48 -7.07 7.20 -4.82
N ILE A 49 -6.80 6.28 -5.76
CA ILE A 49 -7.83 5.58 -6.55
C ILE A 49 -8.69 4.70 -5.64
N ASP A 50 -8.07 3.85 -4.81
CA ASP A 50 -8.79 2.96 -3.88
C ASP A 50 -9.71 3.78 -2.96
N ARG A 51 -9.20 4.90 -2.44
CA ARG A 51 -9.97 5.81 -1.57
C ARG A 51 -11.13 6.48 -2.30
N ALA A 52 -11.00 6.75 -3.60
CA ALA A 52 -12.07 7.35 -4.36
C ALA A 52 -13.25 6.38 -4.53
N GLY A 53 -12.96 5.08 -4.75
CA GLY A 53 -13.98 4.03 -4.74
C GLY A 53 -14.63 3.86 -3.37
N LEU A 54 -13.83 3.78 -2.30
CA LEU A 54 -14.36 3.65 -0.92
C LEU A 54 -15.20 4.84 -0.44
N LYS A 55 -15.13 5.99 -1.12
CA LYS A 55 -15.87 7.22 -0.81
C LYS A 55 -16.95 7.54 -1.83
N ASP A 56 -17.20 6.62 -2.76
CA ASP A 56 -18.20 6.76 -3.82
C ASP A 56 -18.07 8.11 -4.55
N MET A 57 -16.82 8.51 -4.85
CA MET A 57 -16.57 9.84 -5.41
C MET A 57 -17.27 10.04 -6.77
N GLY A 58 -17.59 8.96 -7.48
CA GLY A 58 -18.36 8.96 -8.73
C GLY A 58 -19.77 9.54 -8.59
N ASP A 59 -20.33 9.57 -7.38
CA ASP A 59 -21.65 10.16 -7.12
C ASP A 59 -21.65 11.69 -7.30
N LYS A 60 -20.48 12.32 -7.22
CA LYS A 60 -20.31 13.78 -7.23
C LYS A 60 -19.53 14.30 -8.42
N MET A 61 -18.79 13.44 -9.11
CA MET A 61 -17.86 13.86 -10.16
C MET A 61 -17.59 12.73 -11.15
N PRO A 62 -17.25 13.06 -12.42
CA PRO A 62 -16.94 12.06 -13.43
C PRO A 62 -15.68 11.23 -13.11
N THR A 63 -15.64 9.99 -13.59
CA THR A 63 -14.50 9.07 -13.40
C THR A 63 -13.18 9.69 -13.86
N ALA A 64 -13.17 10.40 -15.00
CA ALA A 64 -11.97 11.05 -15.52
C ALA A 64 -11.39 12.10 -14.55
N THR A 65 -12.26 12.89 -13.90
CA THR A 65 -11.85 13.90 -12.91
C THR A 65 -11.26 13.24 -11.67
N ILE A 66 -11.86 12.14 -11.22
CA ILE A 66 -11.36 11.34 -10.09
C ILE A 66 -9.96 10.81 -10.38
N LEU A 67 -9.77 10.20 -11.55
CA LEU A 67 -8.48 9.65 -11.96
C LEU A 67 -7.41 10.73 -12.08
N LEU A 68 -7.74 11.89 -12.66
CA LEU A 68 -6.82 13.03 -12.75
C LEU A 68 -6.39 13.52 -11.37
N MET A 69 -7.35 13.69 -10.45
CA MET A 69 -7.04 14.09 -9.07
C MET A 69 -6.27 13.03 -8.31
N ALA A 70 -6.52 11.74 -8.55
CA ALA A 70 -5.78 10.65 -7.92
C ALA A 70 -4.32 10.61 -8.41
N VAL A 71 -4.07 10.81 -9.70
CA VAL A 71 -2.72 10.89 -10.26
C VAL A 71 -1.97 12.11 -9.73
N ILE A 72 -2.59 13.30 -9.76
CA ILE A 72 -1.95 14.54 -9.32
C ILE A 72 -1.80 14.54 -7.79
N GLY A 73 -2.90 14.42 -7.06
CA GLY A 73 -2.92 14.48 -5.60
C GLY A 73 -2.21 13.30 -4.94
N GLY A 74 -2.46 12.08 -5.43
CA GLY A 74 -1.78 10.87 -4.95
C GLY A 74 -0.29 10.87 -5.29
N GLY A 75 0.08 11.32 -6.48
CA GLY A 75 1.49 11.42 -6.88
C GLY A 75 2.26 12.49 -6.12
N LEU A 76 1.68 13.68 -5.92
CA LEU A 76 2.34 14.80 -5.22
C LEU A 76 2.43 14.59 -3.71
N PHE A 77 1.38 14.07 -3.08
CA PHE A 77 1.26 14.05 -1.61
C PHE A 77 1.23 12.64 -1.02
N GLY A 78 0.86 11.62 -1.79
CA GLY A 78 0.68 10.25 -1.28
C GLY A 78 1.96 9.65 -0.72
N TRP A 79 3.11 9.94 -1.33
CA TRP A 79 4.41 9.44 -0.88
C TRP A 79 4.80 9.93 0.53
N VAL A 80 4.38 11.14 0.92
CA VAL A 80 4.65 11.73 2.26
C VAL A 80 4.05 10.86 3.37
N SER A 81 2.86 10.30 3.14
CA SER A 81 2.21 9.41 4.12
C SER A 81 3.06 8.17 4.44
N TYR A 82 3.81 7.65 3.46
CA TYR A 82 4.69 6.50 3.66
C TYR A 82 5.96 6.86 4.42
N PHE A 83 6.47 8.10 4.29
CA PHE A 83 7.59 8.57 5.11
C PHE A 83 7.20 8.66 6.58
N ILE A 84 6.02 9.22 6.86
CA ILE A 84 5.45 9.29 8.22
C ILE A 84 5.24 7.88 8.76
N TYR A 85 4.64 6.99 7.96
CA TYR A 85 4.40 5.61 8.36
C TYR A 85 5.70 4.84 8.63
N ALA A 86 6.74 4.99 7.79
CA ALA A 86 8.06 4.39 8.00
C ALA A 86 8.71 4.86 9.31
N TRP A 87 8.58 6.16 9.62
CA TRP A 87 9.06 6.71 10.89
C TRP A 87 8.30 6.11 12.07
N LEU A 88 6.96 6.03 12.00
CA LEU A 88 6.14 5.42 13.05
C LEU A 88 6.47 3.94 13.25
N LEU A 89 6.71 3.18 12.18
CA LEU A 89 7.13 1.77 12.29
C LEU A 89 8.46 1.62 13.00
N SER A 90 9.45 2.47 12.67
CA SER A 90 10.73 2.51 13.38
C SER A 90 10.55 2.88 14.85
N ALA A 91 9.73 3.90 15.15
CA ALA A 91 9.50 4.37 16.51
C ALA A 91 8.75 3.35 17.38
N THR A 92 7.62 2.83 16.90
CA THR A 92 6.83 1.82 17.60
C THR A 92 7.55 0.47 17.65
N GLY A 93 8.40 0.17 16.67
CA GLY A 93 9.23 -1.03 16.67
C GLY A 93 10.23 -1.04 17.82
N ARG A 94 10.75 0.13 18.23
CA ARG A 94 11.62 0.23 19.43
C ARG A 94 10.90 -0.20 20.71
N TRP A 95 9.57 0.00 20.81
CA TRP A 95 8.78 -0.50 21.95
C TRP A 95 8.71 -2.02 21.99
N LEU A 96 8.89 -2.67 20.84
CA LEU A 96 8.92 -4.13 20.69
C LEU A 96 10.36 -4.68 20.63
N GLN A 97 11.35 -3.90 21.08
CA GLN A 97 12.79 -4.22 21.07
C GLN A 97 13.42 -4.30 19.66
N GLY A 98 12.80 -3.65 18.67
CA GLY A 98 13.35 -3.50 17.32
C GLY A 98 14.36 -2.36 17.22
N SER A 99 15.22 -2.40 16.20
CA SER A 99 16.30 -1.42 15.98
C SER A 99 16.35 -0.84 14.56
N ALA A 100 15.43 -1.22 13.68
CA ALA A 100 15.47 -0.80 12.28
C ALA A 100 15.23 0.71 12.11
N SER A 101 16.01 1.31 11.21
CA SER A 101 15.91 2.74 10.87
C SER A 101 14.67 3.03 10.02
N SER A 102 14.18 4.27 10.10
CA SER A 102 13.10 4.74 9.21
C SER A 102 13.50 4.64 7.73
N ALA A 103 14.78 4.84 7.39
CA ALA A 103 15.29 4.71 6.03
C ALA A 103 15.08 3.30 5.47
N ASN A 104 15.45 2.28 6.24
CA ASN A 104 15.27 0.88 5.82
C ASN A 104 13.78 0.52 5.67
N PHE A 105 12.92 1.06 6.54
CA PHE A 105 11.47 0.88 6.40
C PHE A 105 10.93 1.52 5.12
N ARG A 106 11.41 2.69 4.70
CA ARG A 106 10.99 3.29 3.42
C ARG A 106 11.29 2.38 2.24
N THR A 107 12.48 1.78 2.22
CA THR A 107 12.86 0.80 1.20
C THR A 107 11.91 -0.40 1.21
N VAL A 108 11.69 -1.01 2.38
CA VAL A 108 10.81 -2.18 2.49
C VAL A 108 9.37 -1.85 2.10
N ILE A 109 8.83 -0.70 2.53
CA ILE A 109 7.49 -0.25 2.15
C ILE A 109 7.41 -0.07 0.64
N ALA A 110 8.35 0.67 0.05
CA ALA A 110 8.36 0.94 -1.38
C ALA A 110 8.32 -0.35 -2.21
N TRP A 111 9.19 -1.31 -1.89
CA TRP A 111 9.26 -2.58 -2.60
C TRP A 111 8.10 -3.53 -2.28
N ALA A 112 7.53 -3.45 -1.08
CA ALA A 112 6.30 -4.17 -0.75
C ALA A 112 5.08 -3.69 -1.55
N LEU A 113 5.08 -2.44 -2.02
CA LEU A 113 3.98 -1.88 -2.82
C LEU A 113 3.95 -2.38 -4.27
N VAL A 114 4.98 -3.07 -4.76
CA VAL A 114 5.06 -3.54 -6.16
C VAL A 114 3.77 -4.27 -6.62
N PRO A 115 3.17 -5.19 -5.83
CA PRO A 115 1.92 -5.84 -6.23
C PRO A 115 0.75 -4.86 -6.33
N SER A 116 0.61 -3.95 -5.37
CA SER A 116 -0.42 -2.91 -5.42
C SER A 116 -0.19 -1.92 -6.56
N VAL A 117 1.04 -1.61 -6.92
CA VAL A 117 1.34 -0.74 -8.09
C VAL A 117 0.89 -1.41 -9.39
N VAL A 118 0.95 -2.74 -9.49
CA VAL A 118 0.42 -3.47 -10.65
C VAL A 118 -1.10 -3.32 -10.80
N SER A 119 -1.85 -3.05 -9.72
CA SER A 119 -3.30 -2.80 -9.83
C SER A 119 -3.63 -1.55 -10.64
N LEU A 120 -2.69 -0.59 -10.78
CA LEU A 120 -2.88 0.58 -11.66
C LEU A 120 -3.10 0.17 -13.12
N LEU A 121 -2.56 -0.98 -13.54
CA LEU A 121 -2.81 -1.51 -14.88
C LEU A 121 -4.23 -2.04 -15.05
N LEU A 122 -4.88 -2.48 -13.95
CA LEU A 122 -6.27 -2.95 -13.94
C LEU A 122 -7.27 -1.79 -14.05
N VAL A 123 -6.88 -0.60 -13.63
CA VAL A 123 -7.72 0.61 -13.73
C VAL A 123 -8.09 0.93 -15.18
N ILE A 124 -7.21 0.60 -16.15
CA ILE A 124 -7.47 0.85 -17.58
C ILE A 124 -8.68 0.05 -18.07
N PRO A 125 -8.69 -1.31 -18.01
CA PRO A 125 -9.86 -2.08 -18.41
C PRO A 125 -11.08 -1.82 -17.52
N GLU A 126 -10.89 -1.56 -16.21
CA GLU A 126 -11.99 -1.16 -15.33
C GLU A 126 -12.68 0.12 -15.83
N THR A 127 -11.91 1.14 -16.20
CA THR A 127 -12.47 2.40 -16.74
C THR A 127 -13.18 2.18 -18.07
N VAL A 128 -12.67 1.27 -18.92
CA VAL A 128 -13.31 0.94 -20.21
C VAL A 128 -14.63 0.20 -20.01
N ILE A 129 -14.70 -0.72 -19.04
CA ILE A 129 -15.87 -1.58 -18.80
C ILE A 129 -16.94 -0.83 -17.99
N PHE A 130 -16.54 -0.14 -16.92
CA PHE A 130 -17.47 0.50 -15.98
C PHE A 130 -17.71 1.99 -16.28
N GLY A 131 -16.78 2.65 -16.99
CA GLY A 131 -16.92 4.07 -17.32
C GLY A 131 -17.14 4.94 -16.09
N ASP A 132 -18.21 5.74 -16.10
CA ASP A 132 -18.60 6.61 -14.98
C ASP A 132 -19.22 5.86 -13.79
N ASP A 133 -19.51 4.56 -13.91
CA ASP A 133 -20.02 3.77 -12.80
C ASP A 133 -18.90 3.22 -11.89
N LEU A 134 -17.63 3.31 -12.30
CA LEU A 134 -16.47 2.76 -11.59
C LEU A 134 -16.35 3.22 -10.12
N PHE A 135 -16.76 4.45 -9.83
CA PHE A 135 -16.61 5.05 -8.51
C PHE A 135 -17.95 5.44 -7.87
N LYS A 136 -19.08 4.95 -8.38
CA LYS A 136 -20.40 5.26 -7.82
C LYS A 136 -20.81 4.24 -6.75
N SER A 137 -21.63 4.70 -5.81
CA SER A 137 -22.26 3.83 -4.82
C SER A 137 -23.34 2.94 -5.46
N GLU A 138 -24.08 3.50 -6.41
CA GLU A 138 -25.13 2.84 -7.17
C GLU A 138 -24.82 2.88 -8.68
N PRO A 139 -24.21 1.81 -9.24
CA PRO A 139 -23.95 1.69 -10.68
C PRO A 139 -25.26 1.75 -11.49
N VAL A 140 -25.26 2.48 -12.61
CA VAL A 140 -26.43 2.56 -13.50
C VAL A 140 -26.54 1.30 -14.35
N ASN A 141 -25.41 0.72 -14.76
CA ASN A 141 -25.37 -0.51 -15.56
C ASN A 141 -25.23 -1.76 -14.67
N ASP A 142 -26.38 -2.32 -14.27
CA ASP A 142 -26.50 -3.55 -13.48
C ASP A 142 -26.57 -4.83 -14.34
N SER A 143 -25.87 -4.85 -15.48
CA SER A 143 -25.82 -6.06 -16.31
C SER A 143 -25.06 -7.19 -15.60
N THR A 144 -25.47 -8.44 -15.84
CA THR A 144 -24.77 -9.61 -15.29
C THR A 144 -23.29 -9.62 -15.64
N PHE A 145 -22.92 -9.18 -16.85
CA PHE A 145 -21.53 -9.07 -17.26
C PHE A 145 -20.74 -8.10 -16.37
N ASN A 146 -21.27 -6.89 -16.11
CA ASN A 146 -20.63 -5.91 -15.25
C ASN A 146 -20.46 -6.43 -13.83
N ASN A 147 -21.49 -7.05 -13.25
CA ASN A 147 -21.42 -7.61 -11.90
C ASN A 147 -20.34 -8.71 -11.78
N VAL A 148 -20.24 -9.59 -12.79
CA VAL A 148 -19.18 -10.61 -12.83
C VAL A 148 -17.80 -9.97 -12.96
N MET A 149 -17.63 -8.98 -13.84
CA MET A 149 -16.37 -8.26 -13.98
C MET A 149 -15.98 -7.53 -12.70
N TRP A 150 -16.93 -6.90 -12.01
CA TRP A 150 -16.68 -6.20 -10.75
C TRP A 150 -16.13 -7.15 -9.70
N LEU A 151 -16.72 -8.34 -9.58
CA LEU A 151 -16.22 -9.39 -8.71
C LEU A 151 -14.81 -9.85 -9.12
N VAL A 152 -14.55 -10.05 -10.41
CA VAL A 152 -13.24 -10.47 -10.90
C VAL A 152 -12.16 -9.43 -10.58
N PHE A 153 -12.39 -8.16 -10.89
CA PHE A 153 -11.44 -7.08 -10.58
C PHE A 153 -11.27 -6.90 -9.08
N GLY A 154 -12.36 -6.95 -8.31
CA GLY A 154 -12.29 -6.90 -6.84
C GLY A 154 -11.44 -8.03 -6.24
N LEU A 155 -11.58 -9.26 -6.74
CA LEU A 155 -10.76 -10.39 -6.31
C LEU A 155 -9.28 -10.23 -6.71
N LEU A 156 -9.00 -9.74 -7.92
CA LEU A 156 -7.63 -9.46 -8.35
C LEU A 156 -6.97 -8.38 -7.48
N GLN A 157 -7.65 -7.26 -7.26
CA GLN A 157 -7.15 -6.18 -6.42
C GLN A 157 -6.96 -6.63 -4.97
N MET A 158 -7.91 -7.40 -4.41
CA MET A 158 -7.78 -7.99 -3.08
C MET A 158 -6.58 -8.92 -2.98
N THR A 159 -6.34 -9.76 -4.00
CA THR A 159 -5.18 -10.67 -4.05
C THR A 159 -3.87 -9.89 -4.05
N LEU A 160 -3.77 -8.84 -4.86
CA LEU A 160 -2.60 -7.96 -4.90
C LEU A 160 -2.39 -7.23 -3.56
N GLY A 161 -3.46 -6.73 -2.93
CA GLY A 161 -3.40 -6.09 -1.62
C GLY A 161 -2.94 -7.02 -0.51
N ILE A 162 -3.44 -8.27 -0.50
CA ILE A 162 -2.98 -9.31 0.42
C ILE A 162 -1.50 -9.61 0.18
N TRP A 163 -1.07 -9.72 -1.08
CA TRP A 163 0.33 -9.99 -1.39
C TRP A 163 1.26 -8.87 -0.92
N THR A 164 0.89 -7.61 -1.14
CA THR A 164 1.58 -6.43 -0.59
C THR A 164 1.73 -6.53 0.93
N LEU A 165 0.67 -6.91 1.65
CA LEU A 165 0.72 -7.09 3.10
C LEU A 165 1.67 -8.23 3.51
N VAL A 166 1.66 -9.36 2.79
CA VAL A 166 2.57 -10.49 3.04
C VAL A 166 4.03 -10.06 2.88
N ILE A 167 4.36 -9.31 1.82
CA ILE A 167 5.71 -8.80 1.60
C ILE A 167 6.11 -7.83 2.72
N LEU A 168 5.19 -6.95 3.12
CA LEU A 168 5.44 -5.97 4.19
C LEU A 168 5.67 -6.64 5.56
N ILE A 169 4.90 -7.68 5.89
CA ILE A 169 5.10 -8.48 7.12
C ILE A 169 6.47 -9.16 7.09
N LYS A 170 6.81 -9.83 5.99
CA LYS A 170 8.12 -10.49 5.83
C LYS A 170 9.29 -9.51 5.88
N GLY A 171 9.14 -8.35 5.26
CA GLY A 171 10.12 -7.27 5.29
C GLY A 171 10.30 -6.66 6.68
N THR A 172 9.21 -6.47 7.42
CA THR A 172 9.26 -5.99 8.80
C THR A 172 9.94 -7.01 9.71
N ALA A 173 9.62 -8.29 9.55
CA ALA A 173 10.27 -9.40 10.26
C ALA A 173 11.78 -9.41 10.02
N LEU A 174 12.18 -9.26 8.76
CA LEU A 174 13.58 -9.16 8.34
C LEU A 174 14.29 -7.96 8.96
N LEU A 175 13.70 -6.76 8.89
CA LEU A 175 14.32 -5.53 9.38
C LEU A 175 14.51 -5.52 10.89
N GLN A 176 13.48 -5.97 11.61
CA GLN A 176 13.43 -5.87 13.07
C GLN A 176 13.95 -7.13 13.77
N ASN A 177 14.27 -8.20 13.02
CA ASN A 177 14.51 -9.54 13.56
C ASN A 177 13.34 -10.04 14.41
N PHE A 178 12.12 -9.76 13.96
CA PHE A 178 10.89 -10.11 14.66
C PHE A 178 10.32 -11.45 14.18
N THR A 179 9.52 -12.09 15.04
CA THR A 179 8.60 -13.15 14.60
C THR A 179 7.49 -12.54 13.74
N ILE A 180 6.77 -13.37 12.98
CA ILE A 180 5.65 -12.92 12.13
C ILE A 180 4.59 -12.18 12.97
N GLY A 181 4.25 -12.70 14.16
CA GLY A 181 3.28 -12.07 15.05
C GLY A 181 3.73 -10.70 15.57
N LYS A 182 5.00 -10.57 16.00
CA LYS A 182 5.57 -9.27 16.40
C LYS A 182 5.62 -8.28 15.24
N SER A 183 5.85 -8.76 14.02
CA SER A 183 5.87 -7.94 12.82
C SER A 183 4.47 -7.41 12.49
N LEU A 184 3.45 -8.25 12.58
CA LEU A 184 2.06 -7.85 12.43
C LEU A 184 1.66 -6.80 13.49
N LEU A 185 2.04 -7.03 14.75
CA LEU A 185 1.83 -6.06 15.82
C LEU A 185 2.53 -4.73 15.51
N ASN A 186 3.79 -4.74 15.06
CA ASN A 186 4.51 -3.52 14.69
C ASN A 186 3.82 -2.76 13.55
N LEU A 187 3.22 -3.46 12.58
CA LEU A 187 2.45 -2.83 11.50
C LEU A 187 1.16 -2.16 11.99
N LEU A 188 0.51 -2.72 13.01
CA LEU A 188 -0.73 -2.17 13.57
C LEU A 188 -0.50 -1.04 14.57
N LEU A 189 0.64 -1.03 15.27
CA LEU A 189 0.94 -0.04 16.32
C LEU A 189 0.86 1.43 15.83
N PRO A 190 1.41 1.83 14.67
CA PRO A 190 1.24 3.19 14.15
C PRO A 190 -0.22 3.64 14.07
N ALA A 191 -1.12 2.75 13.63
CA ALA A 191 -2.54 3.08 13.54
C ALA A 191 -3.15 3.30 14.94
N LEU A 192 -2.80 2.47 15.92
CA LEU A 192 -3.23 2.64 17.31
C LEU A 192 -2.71 3.94 17.93
N VAL A 193 -1.45 4.29 17.66
CA VAL A 193 -0.81 5.52 18.18
C VAL A 193 -1.50 6.79 17.67
N ILE A 194 -2.04 6.77 16.44
CA ILE A 194 -2.79 7.91 15.89
C ILE A 194 -4.27 7.85 16.32
N PHE A 195 -4.88 6.68 16.22
CA PHE A 195 -6.32 6.52 16.40
C PHE A 195 -6.76 6.74 17.86
N VAL A 196 -6.02 6.21 18.83
CA VAL A 196 -6.39 6.30 20.25
C VAL A 196 -6.46 7.75 20.75
N PRO A 197 -5.45 8.62 20.54
CA PRO A 197 -5.54 10.02 20.93
C PRO A 197 -6.69 10.78 20.24
N VAL A 198 -6.90 10.55 18.94
CA VAL A 198 -7.98 11.19 18.19
C VAL A 198 -9.35 10.78 18.73
N LEU A 199 -9.53 9.49 19.05
CA LEU A 199 -10.75 8.99 19.64
C LEU A 199 -11.00 9.60 21.03
N ILE A 200 -9.98 9.68 21.87
CA ILE A 200 -10.10 10.32 23.20
C ILE A 200 -10.53 11.77 23.06
N ILE A 201 -9.89 12.54 22.18
CA ILE A 201 -10.24 13.95 21.94
C ILE A 201 -11.71 14.07 21.46
N ALA A 202 -12.13 13.21 20.53
CA ALA A 202 -13.50 13.23 20.03
C ALA A 202 -14.54 12.90 21.11
N LEU A 203 -14.26 11.91 21.96
CA LEU A 203 -15.13 11.54 23.09
C LEU A 203 -15.22 12.65 24.13
N VAL A 204 -14.09 13.28 24.46
CA VAL A 204 -14.03 14.43 25.37
C VAL A 204 -14.81 15.60 24.81
N ALA A 205 -14.60 15.96 23.54
CA ALA A 205 -15.35 17.03 22.88
C ALA A 205 -16.86 16.79 22.91
N LYS A 206 -17.29 15.54 22.67
CA LYS A 206 -18.71 15.14 22.75
C LYS A 206 -19.26 15.19 24.18
N ALA A 207 -18.45 14.94 25.21
CA ALA A 207 -18.89 15.01 26.60
C ALA A 207 -19.14 16.46 27.07
N PHE A 208 -18.57 17.45 26.37
CA PHE A 208 -18.72 18.88 26.66
C PHE A 208 -19.69 19.61 25.70
N SER A 209 -20.26 18.91 24.71
CA SER A 209 -21.32 19.42 23.81
C SER A 209 -22.69 18.99 24.30
#